data_AF-A0A9W8WMM1-F1
#
_entry.id   AF-A0A9W8WMM1-F1
#
_cell.length_a   1.000
_cell.length_b   1.000
_cell.length_c   1.000
_cell.angle_alpha   90.00
_cell.angle_beta   90.00
_cell.angle_gamma   90.00
#
_symmetry.space_group_name_H-M   'P 1'
#
loop_
_entity.id
_entity.type
_entity.pdbx_description
1 polymer ?
#
loop_
_entity_poly.entity_id
_entity_poly.type
_entity_poly.pdbx_seq_one_letter_code
_entity_poly.pdbx_strand_id
1 'polypeptide(L)'
;MATKSVEELHSPISHAPSMGHQIGNPSPMAMGTFATTLLTLSLSMMGFRGVETQTVFIANLCFAAGLGMLISAQWEIARGNSFGYAYLSAYAFFYGGYGVILCPSLGVLQSYGGATAEYHNALGFYVLSKIKTLILSERQANAWRQSGRCYPSSSCWHLHPRESPSSHCKTKYLFRSNLVSFGIFTTIFFCFLFDAASNFALADGHDSNAKGLMQAGGAFGFVSGLLGFYSCAAGMCADALPFTLPVGDTSRFFKKSHKTL
;
A
#
# COMPACT_ATOMS: atom_id res chain seq x y z
N MET A 1 21.48 14.71 -57.16
CA MET A 1 22.11 14.34 -55.88
C MET A 1 20.99 14.18 -54.86
N ALA A 2 20.21 13.10 -54.97
CA ALA A 2 20.35 11.86 -54.20
C ALA A 2 19.88 11.99 -52.72
N THR A 3 18.57 11.80 -52.54
CA THR A 3 17.86 11.01 -51.51
C THR A 3 18.57 10.59 -50.21
N LYS A 4 17.89 10.82 -49.07
CA LYS A 4 17.64 9.87 -47.95
C LYS A 4 16.57 10.48 -47.00
N SER A 5 15.28 10.09 -47.09
CA SER A 5 14.61 8.99 -46.35
C SER A 5 14.60 9.25 -44.83
N VAL A 6 13.55 9.77 -44.18
CA VAL A 6 12.26 9.13 -43.80
C VAL A 6 12.35 7.60 -43.68
N GLU A 7 12.13 7.12 -42.45
CA GLU A 7 11.83 5.73 -42.01
C GLU A 7 12.94 4.96 -41.24
N GLU A 8 12.53 4.43 -40.08
CA GLU A 8 13.12 3.37 -39.25
C GLU A 8 14.37 3.65 -38.38
N LEU A 9 14.16 3.84 -37.06
CA LEU A 9 14.45 2.76 -36.10
C LEU A 9 13.72 3.03 -34.76
N HIS A 10 12.50 2.49 -34.63
CA HIS A 10 11.99 2.07 -33.33
C HIS A 10 13.00 1.08 -32.75
N SER A 11 13.85 1.52 -31.81
CA SER A 11 14.59 0.56 -31.00
C SER A 11 13.61 -0.05 -30.01
N PRO A 12 13.33 -1.36 -30.06
CA PRO A 12 12.77 -2.02 -28.89
C PRO A 12 13.82 -1.83 -27.81
N ILE A 13 13.42 -1.28 -26.66
CA ILE A 13 14.25 -1.30 -25.46
C ILE A 13 14.36 -2.77 -25.07
N SER A 14 15.28 -3.49 -25.71
CA SER A 14 15.68 -4.83 -25.35
C SER A 14 16.42 -4.69 -24.03
N HIS A 15 15.70 -4.90 -22.93
CA HIS A 15 16.29 -5.10 -21.63
C HIS A 15 17.18 -6.35 -21.73
N ALA A 16 18.49 -6.14 -21.93
CA ALA A 16 19.46 -7.21 -21.71
C ALA A 16 19.30 -7.67 -20.25
N PRO A 17 19.07 -8.96 -19.97
CA PRO A 17 19.01 -9.43 -18.61
C PRO A 17 20.42 -9.37 -18.04
N SER A 18 20.68 -8.42 -17.14
CA SER A 18 21.90 -8.43 -16.35
C SER A 18 21.85 -9.66 -15.45
N MET A 19 22.62 -10.68 -15.79
CA MET A 19 22.91 -11.85 -14.97
C MET A 19 23.73 -11.43 -13.74
N GLY A 20 23.05 -10.84 -12.76
CA GLY A 20 23.53 -10.64 -11.41
C GLY A 20 22.31 -10.85 -10.52
N HIS A 21 22.31 -11.95 -9.75
CA HIS A 21 21.26 -12.41 -8.82
C HIS A 21 20.06 -11.45 -8.69
N GLN A 22 19.11 -11.51 -9.64
CA GLN A 22 17.93 -10.65 -9.60
C GLN A 22 16.95 -11.23 -8.59
N ILE A 23 16.93 -10.64 -7.39
CA ILE A 23 15.88 -10.90 -6.41
C ILE A 23 14.55 -10.52 -7.05
N GLY A 24 13.60 -11.46 -7.07
CA GLY A 24 12.25 -11.24 -7.60
C GLY A 24 11.54 -10.09 -6.89
N ASN A 25 10.55 -9.48 -7.55
CA ASN A 25 9.79 -8.37 -7.03
C ASN A 25 8.74 -8.86 -5.99
N PRO A 26 8.84 -8.51 -4.69
CA PRO A 26 7.87 -8.95 -3.68
C PRO A 26 6.63 -8.03 -3.64
N SER A 27 6.67 -6.86 -4.28
CA SER A 27 5.57 -5.89 -4.27
C SER A 27 4.22 -6.46 -4.77
N PRO A 28 4.15 -7.23 -5.87
CA PRO A 28 2.89 -7.81 -6.34
C PRO A 28 2.26 -8.75 -5.31
N MET A 29 3.07 -9.55 -4.61
CA MET A 29 2.60 -10.46 -3.57
C MET A 29 1.96 -9.68 -2.42
N ALA A 30 2.62 -8.62 -1.95
CA ALA A 30 2.09 -7.75 -0.91
C ALA A 30 0.80 -7.03 -1.33
N MET A 31 0.73 -6.54 -2.57
CA MET A 31 -0.47 -5.89 -3.10
C MET A 31 -1.63 -6.88 -3.28
N GLY A 32 -1.34 -8.12 -3.65
CA GLY A 32 -2.34 -9.18 -3.77
C GLY A 32 -2.94 -9.60 -2.43
N THR A 33 -2.11 -9.79 -1.40
CA THR A 33 -2.60 -10.13 -0.05
C THR A 33 -3.37 -8.96 0.57
N PHE A 34 -2.89 -7.74 0.39
CA PHE A 34 -3.60 -6.52 0.78
C PHE A 34 -4.98 -6.42 0.11
N ALA A 35 -5.03 -6.57 -1.22
CA ALA A 35 -6.27 -6.49 -1.99
C ALA A 35 -7.27 -7.58 -1.60
N THR A 36 -6.80 -8.80 -1.39
CA THR A 36 -7.65 -9.94 -0.96
C THR A 36 -8.29 -9.65 0.39
N THR A 37 -7.51 -9.19 1.38
CA THR A 37 -8.02 -8.88 2.72
C THR A 37 -8.98 -7.70 2.68
N LEU A 38 -8.64 -6.62 1.97
CA LEU A 38 -9.54 -5.46 1.84
C LEU A 38 -10.85 -5.82 1.15
N LEU A 39 -10.80 -6.57 0.04
CA LEU A 39 -12.00 -6.96 -0.69
C LEU A 39 -12.94 -7.77 0.21
N THR A 40 -12.38 -8.74 0.93
CA THR A 40 -13.15 -9.61 1.82
C THR A 40 -13.75 -8.84 2.99
N LEU A 41 -12.97 -7.95 3.62
CA LEU A 41 -13.45 -7.11 4.73
C LEU A 41 -14.54 -6.13 4.25
N SER A 42 -14.36 -5.55 3.07
CA SER A 42 -15.30 -4.62 2.46
C SER A 42 -16.65 -5.26 2.15
N LEU A 43 -16.65 -6.49 1.63
CA LEU A 43 -17.87 -7.26 1.39
C LEU A 43 -18.64 -7.50 2.69
N SER A 44 -17.93 -7.78 3.79
CA SER A 44 -18.54 -7.94 5.10
C SER A 44 -19.06 -6.63 5.68
N MET A 45 -18.32 -5.52 5.55
CA MET A 45 -18.76 -4.19 6.00
C MET A 45 -20.00 -3.69 5.24
N MET A 46 -20.14 -4.06 3.96
CA MET A 46 -21.35 -3.78 3.19
C MET A 46 -22.53 -4.71 3.54
N GLY A 47 -22.31 -5.73 4.38
CA GLY A 47 -23.33 -6.72 4.74
C GLY A 47 -23.74 -7.60 3.56
N PHE A 48 -22.86 -7.81 2.57
CA PHE A 48 -23.19 -8.60 1.40
C PHE A 48 -23.57 -10.03 1.86
N ARG A 49 -24.77 -10.47 1.48
CA ARG A 49 -25.32 -11.79 1.86
C ARG A 49 -25.58 -11.95 3.37
N GLY A 50 -25.71 -10.86 4.12
CA GLY A 50 -26.03 -10.85 5.56
C GLY A 50 -24.85 -11.19 6.47
N VAL A 51 -23.62 -11.20 5.96
CA VAL A 51 -22.42 -11.54 6.74
C VAL A 51 -21.77 -10.27 7.31
N GLU A 52 -22.20 -9.87 8.50
CA GLU A 52 -21.65 -8.70 9.22
C GLU A 52 -20.52 -9.08 10.19
N THR A 53 -20.35 -10.36 10.51
CA THR A 53 -19.37 -10.84 11.50
C THR A 53 -17.97 -10.99 10.90
N GLN A 54 -17.02 -10.17 11.37
CA GLN A 54 -15.66 -10.14 10.84
C GLN A 54 -14.71 -11.24 11.39
N THR A 55 -15.16 -12.05 12.35
CA THR A 55 -14.33 -13.05 13.05
C THR A 55 -13.78 -14.14 12.11
N VAL A 56 -14.49 -14.50 11.04
CA VAL A 56 -13.98 -15.46 10.05
C VAL A 56 -12.72 -14.93 9.35
N PHE A 57 -12.54 -13.60 9.27
CA PHE A 57 -11.43 -12.97 8.56
C PHE A 57 -10.18 -12.79 9.42
N ILE A 58 -10.19 -13.21 10.69
CA ILE A 58 -9.00 -13.17 11.57
C ILE A 58 -7.81 -13.88 10.90
N ALA A 59 -8.05 -15.03 10.26
CA ALA A 59 -7.00 -15.75 9.54
C ALA A 59 -6.39 -14.92 8.41
N ASN A 60 -7.22 -14.25 7.60
CA ASN A 60 -6.74 -13.37 6.52
C ASN A 60 -6.02 -12.13 7.06
N LEU A 61 -6.51 -11.55 8.16
CA LEU A 61 -5.93 -10.37 8.80
C LEU A 61 -4.54 -10.68 9.38
N CYS A 62 -4.40 -11.79 10.11
CA CYS A 62 -3.14 -12.17 10.75
C CYS A 62 -2.13 -12.77 9.77
N PHE A 63 -2.54 -13.71 8.92
CA PHE A 63 -1.62 -14.44 8.05
C PHE A 63 -1.41 -13.75 6.70
N ALA A 64 -2.47 -13.52 5.93
CA ALA A 64 -2.32 -12.97 4.59
C ALA A 64 -1.86 -11.51 4.62
N ALA A 65 -2.60 -10.64 5.32
CA ALA A 65 -2.26 -9.23 5.45
C ALA A 65 -1.14 -8.97 6.46
N GLY A 66 -1.16 -9.60 7.64
CA GLY A 66 -0.11 -9.43 8.65
C GLY A 66 1.22 -10.02 8.19
N LEU A 67 1.37 -11.34 8.29
CA LEU A 67 2.64 -12.01 7.99
C LEU A 67 3.04 -11.91 6.52
N GLY A 68 2.12 -12.08 5.57
CA GLY A 68 2.41 -12.05 4.14
C GLY A 68 2.95 -10.71 3.65
N MET A 69 2.34 -9.59 4.08
CA MET A 69 2.88 -8.27 3.76
C MET A 69 4.17 -7.96 4.54
N LEU A 70 4.30 -8.43 5.79
CA LEU A 70 5.51 -8.22 6.58
C LEU A 70 6.72 -8.89 5.95
N ILE A 71 6.58 -10.13 5.49
CA ILE A 71 7.62 -10.88 4.78
C ILE A 71 7.99 -10.13 3.51
N SER A 72 7.00 -9.73 2.70
CA SER A 72 7.25 -8.95 1.48
C SER A 72 7.96 -7.63 1.76
N ALA A 73 7.64 -6.96 2.87
CA ALA A 73 8.28 -5.71 3.26
C ALA A 73 9.77 -5.89 3.54
N GLN A 74 10.20 -6.99 4.19
CA GLN A 74 11.63 -7.20 4.45
C GLN A 74 12.44 -7.33 3.15
N TRP A 75 11.86 -7.91 2.11
CA TRP A 75 12.51 -8.03 0.79
C TRP A 75 12.53 -6.70 0.03
N GLU A 76 11.64 -5.75 0.34
CA GLU A 76 11.72 -4.38 -0.18
C GLU A 76 12.90 -3.60 0.42
N ILE A 77 13.27 -3.83 1.69
CA ILE A 77 14.53 -3.31 2.25
C ILE A 77 15.74 -3.88 1.50
N ALA A 78 15.76 -5.19 1.24
CA ALA A 78 16.86 -5.84 0.53
C ALA A 78 17.06 -5.29 -0.89
N ARG A 79 15.99 -4.81 -1.53
CA ARG A 79 16.02 -4.13 -2.85
C ARG A 79 16.32 -2.63 -2.77
N GLY A 80 16.46 -2.06 -1.57
CA GLY A 80 16.72 -0.63 -1.35
C GLY A 80 15.50 0.28 -1.45
N ASN A 81 14.28 -0.27 -1.36
CA ASN A 81 13.03 0.50 -1.40
C ASN A 81 12.49 0.78 0.02
N SER A 82 13.04 1.81 0.68
CA SER A 82 12.64 2.18 2.04
C SER A 82 11.21 2.71 2.14
N PHE A 83 10.68 3.35 1.09
CA PHE A 83 9.30 3.83 1.07
C PHE A 83 8.30 2.68 1.04
N GLY A 84 8.54 1.69 0.16
CA GLY A 84 7.75 0.47 0.09
C GLY A 84 7.76 -0.30 1.40
N TYR A 85 8.93 -0.42 2.04
CA TYR A 85 9.05 -1.02 3.36
C TYR A 85 8.19 -0.31 4.42
N ALA A 86 8.31 1.02 4.53
CA ALA A 86 7.60 1.79 5.56
C ALA A 86 6.09 1.66 5.41
N TYR A 87 5.59 1.71 4.17
CA TYR A 87 4.18 1.50 3.88
C TYR A 87 3.74 0.06 4.21
N LEU A 88 4.34 -0.95 3.58
CA LEU A 88 3.90 -2.34 3.70
C LEU A 88 3.97 -2.85 5.14
N SER A 89 5.03 -2.52 5.88
CA SER A 89 5.17 -2.91 7.30
C SER A 89 4.14 -2.21 8.19
N ALA A 90 3.86 -0.92 7.98
CA ALA A 90 2.87 -0.20 8.77
C ALA A 90 1.44 -0.74 8.60
N TYR A 91 1.10 -1.21 7.39
CA TYR A 91 -0.17 -1.88 7.11
C TYR A 91 -0.19 -3.32 7.63
N ALA A 92 0.90 -4.08 7.49
CA ALA A 92 1.03 -5.43 8.04
C ALA A 92 0.75 -5.46 9.56
N PHE A 93 1.40 -4.58 10.33
CA PHE A 93 1.20 -4.52 11.78
C PHE A 93 -0.19 -4.03 12.17
N PHE A 94 -0.82 -3.18 11.37
CA PHE A 94 -2.19 -2.74 11.63
C PHE A 94 -3.17 -3.90 11.47
N TYR A 95 -3.14 -4.60 10.33
CA TYR A 95 -4.07 -5.71 10.11
C TYR A 95 -3.79 -6.89 11.03
N GLY A 96 -2.52 -7.17 11.32
CA GLY A 96 -2.16 -8.16 12.33
C GLY A 96 -2.72 -7.82 13.71
N GLY A 97 -2.54 -6.56 14.15
CA GLY A 97 -3.11 -6.09 15.43
C GLY A 97 -4.64 -6.10 15.44
N TYR A 98 -5.29 -5.73 14.32
CA TYR A 98 -6.75 -5.78 14.20
C TYR A 98 -7.28 -7.22 14.26
N GLY A 99 -6.60 -8.18 13.62
CA GLY A 99 -6.93 -9.61 13.72
C GLY A 99 -6.78 -10.15 15.15
N VAL A 100 -5.77 -9.69 15.89
CA VAL A 100 -5.57 -10.01 17.32
C VAL A 100 -6.72 -9.46 18.18
N ILE A 101 -7.16 -8.23 17.93
CA ILE A 101 -8.30 -7.62 18.66
C ILE A 101 -9.60 -8.39 18.42
N LEU A 102 -9.84 -8.85 17.19
CA LEU A 102 -11.02 -9.63 16.83
C LEU A 102 -10.97 -11.09 17.33
N CYS A 103 -9.82 -11.57 17.79
CA CYS A 103 -9.64 -12.95 18.21
C CYS A 103 -10.36 -13.25 19.53
N PRO A 104 -11.39 -14.13 19.55
CA PRO A 104 -12.15 -14.39 20.77
C PRO A 104 -11.30 -15.05 21.87
N SER A 105 -10.28 -15.82 21.51
CA SER A 105 -9.43 -16.55 22.48
C SER A 105 -8.52 -15.65 23.30
N LEU A 106 -8.25 -14.42 22.84
CA LEU A 106 -7.45 -13.43 23.57
C LEU A 106 -8.30 -12.60 24.55
N GLY A 107 -9.62 -12.74 24.52
CA GLY A 107 -10.52 -12.14 25.51
C GLY A 107 -10.57 -10.61 25.50
N VAL A 108 -10.08 -9.93 24.45
CA VAL A 108 -10.08 -8.46 24.39
C VAL A 108 -11.50 -7.90 24.49
N LEU A 109 -12.47 -8.50 23.81
CA LEU A 109 -13.87 -8.08 23.94
C LEU A 109 -14.45 -8.37 25.34
N GLN A 110 -14.01 -9.47 25.96
CA GLN A 110 -14.46 -9.88 27.29
C GLN A 110 -13.90 -8.97 28.40
N SER A 111 -12.69 -8.42 28.22
CA SER A 111 -12.11 -7.46 29.18
C SER A 111 -12.90 -6.16 29.26
N TYR A 112 -13.61 -5.78 28.19
CA TYR A 112 -14.53 -4.63 28.19
C TYR A 112 -15.95 -4.98 28.63
N GLY A 113 -16.23 -6.24 28.98
CA GLY A 113 -17.57 -6.71 29.33
C GLY A 113 -18.53 -6.87 28.14
N GLY A 114 -18.02 -6.86 26.90
CA GLY A 114 -18.79 -6.95 25.66
C GLY A 114 -18.61 -5.75 24.74
N ALA A 115 -19.54 -5.57 23.79
CA ALA A 115 -19.58 -4.45 22.85
C ALA A 115 -20.10 -3.18 23.54
N THR A 116 -19.35 -2.68 24.53
CA THR A 116 -19.67 -1.46 25.26
C THR A 116 -19.23 -0.22 24.47
N ALA A 117 -19.78 0.94 24.80
CA ALA A 117 -19.36 2.21 24.20
C ALA A 117 -17.86 2.49 24.37
N GLU A 118 -17.27 2.03 25.49
CA GLU A 118 -15.83 2.14 25.73
C GLU A 118 -15.01 1.33 24.70
N TYR A 119 -15.42 0.10 24.40
CA TYR A 119 -14.79 -0.73 23.38
C TYR A 119 -14.85 -0.08 21.99
N HIS A 120 -16.01 0.45 21.61
CA HIS A 120 -16.19 1.13 20.32
C HIS A 120 -15.38 2.43 20.21
N ASN A 121 -15.29 3.21 21.29
CA ASN A 121 -14.41 4.37 21.36
C ASN A 121 -12.93 3.97 21.21
N ALA A 122 -12.49 2.90 21.88
CA ALA A 122 -11.12 2.39 21.79
C ALA A 122 -10.78 1.90 20.37
N LEU A 123 -11.69 1.18 19.71
CA LEU A 123 -11.56 0.79 18.31
C LEU A 123 -11.49 2.00 17.38
N GLY A 124 -12.36 3.00 17.58
CA GLY A 124 -12.34 4.25 16.84
C GLY A 124 -10.97 4.94 16.93
N PHE A 125 -10.40 5.05 18.13
CA PHE A 125 -9.05 5.59 18.32
C PHE A 125 -7.95 4.74 17.66
N TYR A 126 -8.07 3.41 17.72
CA TYR A 126 -7.13 2.50 17.07
C TYR A 126 -7.08 2.70 15.54
N VAL A 127 -8.25 2.83 14.91
CA VAL A 127 -8.36 3.08 13.46
C VAL A 127 -7.92 4.51 13.11
N LEU A 128 -8.32 5.52 13.90
CA LEU A 128 -7.89 6.92 13.72
C LEU A 128 -6.38 7.11 13.77
N SER A 129 -5.69 6.35 14.63
CA SER A 129 -4.21 6.39 14.74
C SER A 129 -3.52 6.15 13.39
N LYS A 130 -4.11 5.30 12.53
CA LYS A 130 -3.58 5.05 11.19
C LYS A 130 -3.79 6.21 10.23
N ILE A 131 -4.91 6.92 10.32
CA ILE A 131 -5.18 8.11 9.49
C ILE A 131 -4.09 9.16 9.70
N LYS A 132 -3.70 9.42 10.97
CA LYS A 132 -2.61 10.34 11.29
C LYS A 132 -1.28 9.88 10.71
N THR A 133 -1.01 8.57 10.73
CA THR A 133 0.20 7.97 10.17
C THR A 133 0.25 8.13 8.65
N LEU A 134 -0.88 8.04 7.95
CA LEU A 134 -0.98 8.25 6.50
C LEU A 134 -0.76 9.72 6.11
N ILE A 135 -1.33 10.67 6.86
CA ILE A 135 -1.09 12.10 6.63
C ILE A 135 0.40 12.45 6.88
N LEU A 136 0.99 11.88 7.93
CA LEU A 136 2.41 12.07 8.23
C LEU A 136 3.30 11.38 7.19
N SER A 137 2.90 10.23 6.66
CA SER A 137 3.69 9.51 5.65
C SER A 137 3.74 10.27 4.33
N GLU A 138 2.67 10.97 3.93
CA GLU A 138 2.72 11.86 2.76
C GLU A 138 3.66 13.06 2.98
N ARG A 139 3.66 13.66 4.18
CA ARG A 139 4.60 14.73 4.52
C ARG A 139 6.04 14.23 4.55
N GLN A 140 6.27 13.05 5.11
CA GLN A 140 7.60 12.43 5.10
C GLN A 140 8.01 12.03 3.69
N ALA A 141 7.13 11.47 2.87
CA ALA A 141 7.39 11.14 1.47
C ALA A 141 7.75 12.40 0.66
N ASN A 142 7.06 13.51 0.90
CA ASN A 142 7.35 14.80 0.27
C ASN A 142 8.67 15.41 0.75
N ALA A 143 8.99 15.29 2.04
CA ALA A 143 10.28 15.72 2.59
C ALA A 143 11.45 14.84 2.09
N TRP A 144 11.25 13.53 1.99
CA TRP A 144 12.22 12.59 1.42
C TRP A 144 12.45 12.85 -0.07
N ARG A 145 11.38 13.10 -0.83
CA ARG A 145 11.43 13.46 -2.26
C ARG A 145 12.23 14.75 -2.51
N GLN A 146 12.24 15.68 -1.55
CA GLN A 146 13.04 16.90 -1.61
C GLN A 146 14.50 16.71 -1.13
N SER A 147 14.75 15.74 -0.25
CA SER A 147 16.07 15.55 0.35
C SER A 147 17.10 14.85 -0.54
N GLY A 148 16.69 14.17 -1.62
CA GLY A 148 17.59 13.57 -2.62
C GLY A 148 18.65 12.58 -2.09
N ARG A 149 18.54 12.12 -0.83
CA ARG A 149 19.54 11.26 -0.21
C ARG A 149 19.37 9.81 -0.67
N CYS A 150 20.28 9.32 -1.51
CA CYS A 150 20.48 7.90 -1.77
C CYS A 150 20.86 7.23 -0.43
N TYR A 151 20.04 6.28 0.05
CA TYR A 151 20.42 5.44 1.18
C TYR A 151 21.52 4.48 0.72
N PRO A 152 22.61 4.28 1.48
CA PRO A 152 23.60 3.30 1.10
C PRO A 152 22.95 1.92 1.18
N SER A 153 22.86 1.24 0.04
CA SER A 153 22.53 -0.18 -0.05
C SER A 153 23.48 -0.96 0.87
N SER A 154 22.94 -1.94 1.57
CA SER A 154 23.60 -2.80 2.57
C SER A 154 24.79 -3.61 2.05
N SER A 155 25.15 -3.49 0.77
CA SER A 155 26.41 -4.03 0.22
C SER A 155 27.65 -3.18 0.54
N CYS A 156 27.50 -2.00 1.16
CA CYS A 156 28.59 -1.09 1.50
C CYS A 156 29.20 -1.36 2.90
N TRP A 157 29.39 -2.62 3.28
CA TRP A 157 30.11 -3.00 4.51
C TRP A 157 31.54 -3.49 4.27
N HIS A 158 32.01 -3.56 3.02
CA HIS A 158 33.41 -3.79 2.73
C HIS A 158 34.12 -2.49 2.35
N LEU A 159 35.03 -2.08 3.24
CA LEU A 159 36.05 -1.04 3.09
C LEU A 159 36.54 -0.89 1.64
N HIS A 160 36.09 0.16 0.95
CA HIS A 160 36.84 0.75 -0.16
C HIS A 160 36.77 2.28 -0.08
N PRO A 161 37.88 2.99 -0.34
CA PRO A 161 37.94 4.44 -0.18
C PRO A 161 37.14 5.14 -1.28
N ARG A 162 36.61 6.32 -0.92
CA ARG A 162 35.86 7.27 -1.75
C ARG A 162 36.23 7.23 -3.24
N GLU A 163 35.32 6.76 -4.08
CA GLU A 163 35.26 7.15 -5.49
C GLU A 163 34.03 8.01 -5.77
N SER A 164 34.22 8.96 -6.69
CA SER A 164 33.32 10.03 -7.10
C SER A 164 31.92 9.57 -7.51
N PRO A 165 30.89 10.44 -7.40
CA PRO A 165 29.50 10.08 -7.65
C PRO A 165 29.26 9.86 -9.15
N SER A 166 29.43 8.63 -9.60
CA SER A 166 29.01 8.22 -10.93
C SER A 166 27.49 8.18 -11.00
N SER A 167 26.98 8.68 -12.12
CA SER A 167 25.60 8.98 -12.52
C SER A 167 24.62 7.79 -12.57
N HIS A 168 24.86 6.73 -11.78
CA HIS A 168 24.07 5.50 -11.75
C HIS A 168 23.13 5.37 -10.53
N CYS A 169 23.08 6.35 -9.61
CA CYS A 169 21.98 6.44 -8.62
C CYS A 169 20.69 6.98 -9.28
N LYS A 170 20.24 6.35 -10.37
CA LYS A 170 18.82 6.31 -10.70
C LYS A 170 18.30 5.00 -10.16
N THR A 171 18.21 4.89 -8.84
CA THR A 171 17.25 3.97 -8.21
C THR A 171 15.91 4.36 -8.81
N LYS A 172 15.48 3.64 -9.85
CA LYS A 172 14.13 3.76 -10.39
C LYS A 172 13.24 3.23 -9.27
N TYR A 173 12.83 4.14 -8.39
CA TYR A 173 11.84 3.89 -7.35
C TYR A 173 10.60 3.34 -8.06
N LEU A 174 10.36 2.03 -7.94
CA LEU A 174 9.30 1.31 -8.66
C LEU A 174 7.90 1.67 -8.15
N PHE A 175 7.82 2.43 -7.05
CA PHE A 175 6.66 3.27 -6.76
C PHE A 175 6.80 4.63 -7.44
N ARG A 176 6.79 4.61 -8.77
CA ARG A 176 6.47 5.81 -9.56
C ARG A 176 5.08 6.23 -9.08
N SER A 177 4.90 7.48 -8.65
CA SER A 177 3.57 7.99 -8.28
C SER A 177 2.65 7.80 -9.48
N ASN A 178 1.89 6.72 -9.45
CA ASN A 178 0.96 6.32 -10.48
C ASN A 178 -0.42 6.78 -10.03
N LEU A 179 -1.29 7.09 -10.99
CA LEU A 179 -2.66 7.51 -10.73
C LEU A 179 -3.39 6.45 -9.89
N VAL A 180 -3.13 5.18 -10.19
CA VAL A 180 -3.68 4.02 -9.45
C VAL A 180 -3.25 4.04 -7.98
N SER A 181 -1.96 4.26 -7.71
CA SER A 181 -1.46 4.35 -6.34
C SER A 181 -2.12 5.48 -5.57
N PHE A 182 -2.24 6.66 -6.18
CA PHE A 182 -2.93 7.80 -5.57
C PHE A 182 -4.41 7.50 -5.29
N GLY A 183 -5.08 6.82 -6.22
CA GLY A 183 -6.44 6.34 -6.04
C GLY A 183 -6.56 5.42 -4.82
N ILE A 184 -5.68 4.42 -4.70
CA ILE A 184 -5.63 3.47 -3.57
C ILE A 184 -5.50 4.23 -2.24
N PHE A 185 -4.49 5.08 -2.09
CA PHE A 185 -4.28 5.87 -0.87
C PHE A 185 -5.50 6.74 -0.51
N THR A 186 -6.08 7.40 -1.51
CA THR A 186 -7.27 8.24 -1.31
C THR A 186 -8.47 7.42 -0.84
N THR A 187 -8.75 6.30 -1.50
CA THR A 187 -9.88 5.43 -1.13
C THR A 187 -9.70 4.79 0.24
N ILE A 188 -8.47 4.40 0.61
CA ILE A 188 -8.17 3.83 1.93
C ILE A 188 -8.34 4.88 3.04
N PHE A 189 -7.91 6.12 2.79
CA PHE A 189 -8.10 7.21 3.74
C PHE A 189 -9.58 7.37 4.10
N PHE A 190 -10.46 7.43 3.09
CA PHE A 190 -11.90 7.51 3.32
C PHE A 190 -12.46 6.24 3.97
N CYS A 191 -11.98 5.05 3.58
CA CYS A 191 -12.36 3.78 4.21
C CYS A 191 -12.12 3.81 5.73
N PHE A 192 -10.91 4.16 6.18
CA PHE A 192 -10.58 4.22 7.61
C PHE A 192 -11.28 5.37 8.33
N LEU A 193 -11.53 6.49 7.65
CA LEU A 193 -12.28 7.61 8.22
C LEU A 193 -13.72 7.21 8.54
N PHE A 194 -14.41 6.57 7.59
CA PHE A 194 -15.78 6.11 7.79
C PHE A 194 -15.86 4.96 8.79
N ASP A 195 -14.88 4.06 8.80
CA ASP A 195 -14.80 2.97 9.78
C ASP A 195 -14.62 3.49 11.22
N ALA A 196 -13.72 4.47 11.41
CA ALA A 196 -13.56 5.12 12.72
C ALA A 196 -14.83 5.87 13.15
N ALA A 197 -15.43 6.64 12.23
CA ALA A 197 -16.66 7.38 12.51
C ALA A 197 -17.85 6.45 12.80
N SER A 198 -17.93 5.30 12.14
CA SER A 198 -18.91 4.24 12.44
C SER A 198 -18.77 3.74 13.88
N ASN A 199 -17.54 3.46 14.32
CA ASN A 199 -17.28 3.01 15.69
C ASN A 199 -17.66 4.08 16.73
N PHE A 200 -17.36 5.36 16.49
CA PHE A 200 -17.84 6.43 17.39
C PHE A 200 -19.37 6.56 17.40
N ALA A 201 -20.02 6.42 16.24
CA ALA A 201 -21.48 6.44 16.17
C ALA A 201 -22.12 5.26 16.93
N LEU A 202 -21.49 4.07 16.95
CA LEU A 202 -21.90 2.94 17.81
C LEU A 202 -21.71 3.27 19.29
N ALA A 203 -20.64 3.96 19.66
CA ALA A 203 -20.41 4.38 21.04
C ALA A 203 -21.45 5.42 21.50
N ASP A 204 -21.91 6.29 20.61
CA ASP A 204 -22.96 7.27 20.86
C ASP A 204 -24.39 6.69 20.80
N GLY A 205 -24.55 5.38 20.52
CA GLY A 205 -25.85 4.70 20.46
C GLY A 205 -26.67 4.98 19.17
N HIS A 206 -26.03 5.51 18.12
CA HIS A 206 -26.68 5.79 16.84
C HIS A 206 -26.48 4.63 15.84
N ASP A 207 -27.04 3.46 16.14
CA ASP A 207 -26.82 2.21 15.41
C ASP A 207 -27.18 2.28 13.92
N SER A 208 -28.27 2.97 13.57
CA SER A 208 -28.71 3.14 12.18
C SER A 208 -27.71 3.93 11.35
N ASN A 209 -27.18 5.02 11.92
CA ASN A 209 -26.17 5.86 11.28
C ASN A 209 -24.83 5.12 11.18
N ALA A 210 -24.44 4.40 12.23
CA ALA A 210 -23.23 3.60 12.24
C ALA A 210 -23.22 2.55 11.12
N LYS A 211 -24.32 1.82 10.92
CA LYS A 211 -24.43 0.86 9.81
C LYS A 211 -24.27 1.53 8.45
N GLY A 212 -24.87 2.71 8.24
CA GLY A 212 -24.71 3.48 7.01
C GLY A 212 -23.27 3.92 6.76
N LEU A 213 -22.58 4.40 7.80
CA LEU A 213 -21.17 4.78 7.73
C LEU A 213 -20.27 3.56 7.46
N MET A 214 -20.55 2.42 8.09
CA MET A 214 -19.80 1.18 7.86
C MET A 214 -19.95 0.69 6.42
N GLN A 215 -21.16 0.73 5.86
CA GLN A 215 -21.41 0.40 4.45
C GLN A 215 -20.68 1.35 3.50
N ALA A 216 -20.67 2.66 3.80
CA ALA A 216 -19.92 3.64 3.03
C ALA A 216 -18.42 3.33 3.07
N GLY A 217 -17.85 3.04 4.25
CA GLY A 217 -16.46 2.60 4.41
C GLY A 217 -16.15 1.35 3.57
N GLY A 218 -17.03 0.35 3.62
CA GLY A 218 -16.92 -0.86 2.81
C GLY A 218 -16.94 -0.60 1.30
N ALA A 219 -17.74 0.34 0.81
CA ALA A 219 -17.77 0.70 -0.61
C ALA A 219 -16.42 1.28 -1.08
N PHE A 220 -15.81 2.18 -0.30
CA PHE A 220 -14.47 2.71 -0.61
C PHE A 220 -13.38 1.64 -0.49
N GLY A 221 -13.48 0.75 0.51
CA GLY A 221 -12.58 -0.39 0.66
C GLY A 221 -12.67 -1.36 -0.52
N PHE A 222 -13.86 -1.57 -1.08
CA PHE A 222 -14.08 -2.44 -2.25
C PHE A 222 -13.39 -1.87 -3.49
N VAL A 223 -13.55 -0.57 -3.76
CA VAL A 223 -12.86 0.11 -4.86
C VAL A 223 -11.34 0.04 -4.67
N SER A 224 -10.84 0.25 -3.45
CA SER A 224 -9.42 0.09 -3.13
C SER A 224 -8.93 -1.34 -3.38
N GLY A 225 -9.72 -2.35 -3.05
CA GLY A 225 -9.40 -3.76 -3.30
C GLY A 225 -9.24 -4.05 -4.78
N LEU A 226 -10.15 -3.55 -5.64
CA LEU A 226 -10.07 -3.69 -7.09
C LEU A 226 -8.83 -3.00 -7.67
N LEU A 227 -8.53 -1.77 -7.23
CA LEU A 227 -7.31 -1.06 -7.64
C LEU A 227 -6.04 -1.76 -7.15
N GLY A 228 -6.08 -2.39 -5.97
CA GLY A 228 -5.01 -3.23 -5.43
C GLY A 228 -4.76 -4.46 -6.29
N PHE A 229 -5.81 -5.18 -6.70
CA PHE A 229 -5.70 -6.30 -7.64
C PHE A 229 -5.16 -5.87 -9.00
N TYR A 230 -5.61 -4.71 -9.51
CA TYR A 230 -5.05 -4.14 -10.74
C TYR A 230 -3.55 -3.85 -10.60
N SER A 231 -3.11 -3.31 -9.46
CA SER A 231 -1.69 -3.03 -9.20
C SER A 231 -0.85 -4.30 -9.09
N CYS A 232 -1.39 -5.34 -8.45
CA CYS A 232 -0.78 -6.67 -8.40
C CYS A 232 -0.61 -7.25 -9.80
N ALA A 233 -1.69 -7.28 -10.59
CA ALA A 233 -1.67 -7.77 -11.95
C ALA A 233 -0.68 -6.99 -12.84
N ALA A 234 -0.68 -5.65 -12.75
CA ALA A 234 0.27 -4.82 -13.48
C ALA A 234 1.73 -5.13 -13.12
N GLY A 235 2.03 -5.38 -11.85
CA GLY A 235 3.35 -5.80 -11.40
C GLY A 235 3.75 -7.17 -11.96
N MET A 236 2.85 -8.15 -11.89
CA MET A 236 3.09 -9.50 -12.43
C MET A 236 3.26 -9.48 -13.96
N CYS A 237 2.42 -8.72 -14.68
CA CYS A 237 2.51 -8.59 -16.13
C CYS A 237 3.83 -7.94 -16.56
N ALA A 238 4.35 -6.96 -15.79
CA ALA A 238 5.63 -6.35 -16.10
C ALA A 238 6.83 -7.32 -15.95
N ASP A 239 6.73 -8.30 -15.05
CA ASP A 239 7.78 -9.29 -14.81
C ASP A 239 7.64 -10.53 -15.73
N ALA A 240 6.40 -10.90 -16.12
CA ALA A 240 6.11 -12.14 -16.86
C ALA A 240 5.78 -11.95 -18.34
N LEU A 241 5.32 -10.77 -18.77
CA LEU A 241 4.81 -10.52 -20.12
C LEU A 241 5.54 -9.34 -20.79
N PRO A 242 5.67 -9.35 -22.14
CA PRO A 242 6.36 -8.30 -22.88
C PRO A 242 5.54 -7.01 -23.05
N PHE A 243 4.34 -6.91 -22.45
CA PHE A 243 3.50 -5.72 -22.49
C PHE A 243 3.28 -5.14 -21.09
N THR A 244 3.13 -3.81 -21.01
CA THR A 244 2.91 -3.10 -19.74
C THR A 244 1.49 -2.57 -19.67
N LEU A 245 0.81 -2.81 -18.54
CA LEU A 245 -0.53 -2.29 -18.32
C LEU A 245 -0.48 -0.78 -17.98
N PRO A 246 -1.46 0.01 -18.45
CA PRO A 246 -1.48 1.45 -18.23
C PRO A 246 -1.78 1.78 -16.76
N VAL A 247 -0.76 2.13 -16.00
CA VAL A 247 -0.89 2.54 -14.58
C VAL A 247 -1.12 4.04 -14.38
N GLY A 248 -1.18 4.81 -15.48
CA GLY A 248 -1.41 6.26 -15.47
C GLY A 248 -0.22 7.00 -14.83
N ASP A 249 0.80 7.30 -15.63
CA ASP A 249 1.98 8.01 -15.13
C ASP A 249 1.67 9.49 -14.85
N THR A 250 1.75 9.89 -13.58
CA THR A 250 1.45 11.28 -13.18
C THR A 250 2.63 12.24 -13.38
N SER A 251 3.75 11.76 -13.95
CA SER A 251 4.95 12.57 -14.20
C SER A 251 4.69 13.84 -15.02
N ARG A 252 3.65 13.86 -15.87
CA ARG A 252 3.26 15.02 -16.67
C ARG A 252 2.62 16.14 -15.84
N PHE A 253 1.92 15.82 -14.75
CA PHE A 253 1.22 16.79 -13.91
C PHE A 253 2.14 17.46 -12.87
N PHE A 254 3.21 16.78 -12.45
CA PHE A 254 4.16 17.29 -11.47
C PHE A 254 5.44 17.89 -12.07
N LYS A 255 5.42 18.30 -13.34
CA LYS A 255 6.53 19.07 -13.93
C LYS A 255 6.52 20.50 -13.38
N LYS A 256 7.01 20.68 -12.15
CA LYS A 256 7.30 22.02 -11.60
C LYS A 256 8.34 22.69 -12.50
N SER A 257 7.97 23.84 -13.05
CA SER A 257 8.86 24.76 -13.76
C SER A 257 10.03 25.09 -12.85
N HIS A 258 11.21 24.55 -13.15
CA HIS A 258 12.45 24.98 -12.54
C HIS A 258 12.80 26.32 -13.21
N LYS A 259 12.44 27.45 -12.59
CA LYS A 259 13.02 28.75 -12.96
C LYS A 259 14.46 28.73 -12.49
N THR A 260 15.38 28.58 -13.43
CA THR A 260 16.81 28.82 -13.27
C THR A 260 16.99 30.29 -12.89
N LEU A 261 17.53 30.56 -11.70
CA LEU A 261 18.14 31.83 -11.33
C LEU A 261 19.65 31.69 -11.45
#